data_AF-A0A351VBI1-F1
#
_entry.id   AF-A0A351VBI1-F1
#
_cell.length_a   1.000
_cell.length_b   1.000
_cell.length_c   1.000
_cell.angle_alpha   90.00
_cell.angle_beta   90.00
_cell.angle_gamma   90.00
#
_symmetry.space_group_name_H-M   'P 1'
#
loop_
_entity.id
_entity.type
_entity.pdbx_description
1 polymer ?
#
loop_
_entity_poly.entity_id
_entity_poly.type
_entity_poly.pdbx_seq_one_letter_code
_entity_poly.pdbx_strand_id
1 'polypeptide(L)'
;MFKILKYLKESKAAVAAIIALLVLQAYCDLALPQFTADIVDVGIGQGGIENAVPERMRKETMETLSVYMEETKTLLMDSYRQREDGSYELVQEDEEILSKLNESMEVPMAMLAMSGSGSWKDADFKEALSDYGDMSDSMISQMAIAGVRAEYEALGINTASVQTGYLLRKGGMMLALSVFMMAASILAGLLSARTSARIGRNLRERVFHKVVSFSDTEMDKFSTASLITRSTNDIQQIQMVSVMLLRMVLYAPIVGIGGVIKVVNTRTGMGWIIVVAVCSIMLLVLTLMAVAMPKFKIMQTLVDKLNLVSREILTGIPVIRAFSREKYEEERFDKANKELMKTQLFTNRVMTFMMPVMMMIMNGVTVMIVWFGAMGIDAGNLQVGDMLAFITYTMQIVMAFLMITMISIMLPRAGVAAERIEEVLHMETAIRDKEATMDKCLENVKGIVRFENVSFRYPGADENALEGIDFTANPGETTAVIGSTG
;
A
#
# COMPACT_ATOMS: atom_id res chain seq x y z
N MET A 1 16.70 -7.32 -6.30
CA MET A 1 15.87 -6.62 -5.28
C MET A 1 16.55 -5.35 -4.74
N PHE A 2 17.72 -5.45 -4.11
CA PHE A 2 18.40 -4.30 -3.47
C PHE A 2 19.03 -3.26 -4.43
N LYS A 3 19.23 -3.59 -5.72
CA LYS A 3 19.83 -2.67 -6.69
C LYS A 3 18.98 -1.41 -6.94
N ILE A 4 17.64 -1.51 -6.91
CA ILE A 4 16.73 -0.35 -7.07
C ILE A 4 16.85 0.63 -5.89
N LEU A 5 17.08 0.10 -4.67
CA LEU A 5 17.30 0.92 -3.47
C LEU A 5 18.58 1.76 -3.59
N LYS A 6 19.54 1.38 -4.43
CA LYS A 6 20.76 2.18 -4.72
C LYS A 6 20.38 3.54 -5.31
N TYR A 7 19.45 3.57 -6.26
CA TYR A 7 19.02 4.83 -6.91
C TYR A 7 18.22 5.74 -5.97
N LEU A 8 17.55 5.16 -4.97
CA LEU A 8 16.85 5.92 -3.93
C LEU A 8 17.80 6.58 -2.92
N LYS A 9 19.05 6.13 -2.80
CA LYS A 9 20.04 6.73 -1.89
C LYS A 9 20.37 8.18 -2.23
N GLU A 10 20.19 8.60 -3.48
CA GLU A 10 20.37 10.00 -3.88
C GLU A 10 19.24 10.91 -3.37
N SER A 11 18.13 10.34 -2.88
CA SER A 11 16.92 11.06 -2.47
C SER A 11 16.44 10.73 -1.05
N LYS A 12 17.36 10.40 -0.11
CA LYS A 12 17.04 9.96 1.26
C LYS A 12 16.05 10.87 2.00
N ALA A 13 16.23 12.19 1.91
CA ALA A 13 15.35 13.14 2.59
C ALA A 13 13.91 13.08 2.07
N ALA A 14 13.73 12.96 0.74
CA ALA A 14 12.41 12.80 0.14
C ALA A 14 11.77 11.46 0.54
N VAL A 15 12.55 10.37 0.58
CA VAL A 15 12.06 9.05 1.03
C VAL A 15 11.60 9.10 2.49
N ALA A 16 12.37 9.73 3.38
CA ALA A 16 11.98 9.90 4.78
C ALA A 16 10.69 10.73 4.93
N ALA A 17 10.56 11.83 4.18
CA ALA A 17 9.35 12.65 4.16
C ALA A 17 8.12 11.86 3.65
N ILE A 18 8.29 11.03 2.62
CA ILE A 18 7.23 10.16 2.10
C ILE A 18 6.81 9.14 3.17
N ILE A 19 7.76 8.47 3.82
CA ILE A 19 7.45 7.51 4.89
C ILE A 19 6.68 8.18 6.03
N ALA A 20 7.09 9.38 6.47
CA ALA A 20 6.38 10.12 7.50
C ALA A 20 4.93 10.44 7.09
N LEU A 21 4.71 10.87 5.84
CA LEU A 21 3.37 11.11 5.30
C LEU A 21 2.54 9.82 5.20
N LEU A 22 3.15 8.70 4.83
CA LEU A 22 2.47 7.41 4.77
C LEU A 22 2.09 6.88 6.15
N VAL A 23 2.94 7.07 7.16
CA VAL A 23 2.61 6.73 8.56
C VAL A 23 1.45 7.59 9.04
N LEU A 24 1.48 8.89 8.74
CA LEU A 24 0.41 9.81 9.08
C LEU A 24 -0.91 9.42 8.38
N GLN A 25 -0.84 9.11 7.09
CA GLN A 25 -1.98 8.65 6.31
C GLN A 25 -2.54 7.35 6.90
N ALA A 26 -1.69 6.36 7.19
CA ALA A 26 -2.10 5.09 7.76
C ALA A 26 -2.71 5.24 9.15
N TYR A 27 -2.17 6.13 9.99
CA TYR A 27 -2.74 6.46 11.29
C TYR A 27 -4.17 7.00 11.15
N CYS A 28 -4.38 7.93 10.23
CA CYS A 28 -5.72 8.48 9.97
C CYS A 28 -6.66 7.39 9.45
N ASP A 29 -6.23 6.60 8.47
CA ASP A 29 -7.01 5.51 7.85
C ASP A 29 -7.41 4.44 8.87
N LEU A 30 -6.54 4.18 9.86
CA LEU A 30 -6.78 3.24 10.97
C LEU A 30 -7.59 3.84 12.13
N ALA A 31 -7.79 5.15 12.17
CA ALA A 31 -8.63 5.80 13.16
C ALA A 31 -10.09 5.93 12.70
N LEU A 32 -10.34 6.04 11.39
CA LEU A 32 -11.70 6.15 10.83
C LEU A 32 -12.66 5.01 11.24
N PRO A 33 -12.23 3.73 11.32
CA PRO A 33 -13.12 2.67 11.76
C PRO A 33 -13.55 2.84 13.22
N GLN A 34 -12.69 3.38 14.09
CA GLN A 34 -13.05 3.70 15.47
C GLN A 34 -14.10 4.82 15.53
N PHE A 35 -13.95 5.89 14.75
CA PHE A 35 -15.01 6.91 14.66
C PHE A 35 -16.33 6.34 14.16
N THR A 36 -16.28 5.37 13.24
CA THR A 36 -17.47 4.67 12.76
C THR A 36 -18.10 3.85 13.89
N ALA A 37 -17.30 3.17 14.70
CA ALA A 37 -17.77 2.45 15.89
C ALA A 37 -18.43 3.41 16.88
N ASP A 38 -17.74 4.47 17.30
CA ASP A 38 -18.26 5.49 18.22
C ASP A 38 -19.59 6.10 17.72
N ILE A 39 -19.71 6.39 16.41
CA ILE A 39 -20.93 6.92 15.81
C ILE A 39 -22.09 5.92 15.93
N VAL A 40 -21.82 4.63 15.74
CA VAL A 40 -22.86 3.59 15.80
C VAL A 40 -23.22 3.27 17.25
N ASP A 41 -22.23 3.01 18.08
CA ASP A 41 -22.44 2.55 19.45
C ASP A 41 -22.92 3.68 20.36
N VAL A 42 -22.17 4.79 20.40
CA VAL A 42 -22.51 5.94 21.26
C VAL A 42 -23.56 6.82 20.60
N GLY A 43 -23.34 7.18 19.33
CA GLY A 43 -24.22 8.09 18.61
C GLY A 43 -25.60 7.52 18.36
N ILE A 44 -25.70 6.32 17.75
CA ILE A 44 -26.99 5.72 17.38
C ILE A 44 -27.55 4.86 18.51
N GLY A 45 -26.72 3.96 19.08
CA GLY A 45 -27.13 2.99 20.09
C GLY A 45 -27.49 3.65 21.43
N GLN A 46 -26.59 4.50 21.94
CA GLN A 46 -26.70 5.11 23.26
C GLN A 46 -27.34 6.51 23.27
N GLY A 47 -27.68 7.07 22.10
CA GLY A 47 -28.32 8.39 22.02
C GLY A 47 -27.37 9.57 22.28
N GLY A 48 -26.07 9.38 22.06
CA GLY A 48 -25.02 10.39 22.25
C GLY A 48 -24.50 10.55 23.68
N ILE A 49 -24.87 9.63 24.57
CA ILE A 49 -24.40 9.60 25.97
C ILE A 49 -23.19 8.67 26.05
N GLU A 50 -22.03 9.21 26.43
CA GLU A 50 -20.76 8.50 26.33
C GLU A 50 -20.48 7.55 27.51
N ASN A 51 -21.04 7.83 28.68
CA ASN A 51 -20.66 7.16 29.93
C ASN A 51 -21.80 7.21 30.97
N ALA A 52 -21.59 6.55 32.10
CA ALA A 52 -22.56 6.49 33.20
C ALA A 52 -22.62 7.78 34.05
N VAL A 53 -21.83 8.80 33.71
CA VAL A 53 -21.75 10.06 34.45
C VAL A 53 -22.67 11.10 33.80
N PRO A 54 -23.86 11.38 34.37
CA PRO A 54 -24.76 12.35 33.78
C PRO A 54 -24.19 13.77 33.90
N GLU A 55 -24.25 14.58 32.85
CA GLU A 55 -23.94 16.01 32.90
C GLU A 55 -24.89 16.75 33.85
N ARG A 56 -26.14 16.26 33.95
CA ARG A 56 -27.15 16.74 34.89
C ARG A 56 -28.00 15.62 35.46
N MET A 57 -28.31 15.72 36.76
CA MET A 57 -29.20 14.78 37.45
C MET A 57 -30.15 15.48 38.42
N ARG A 58 -31.32 14.87 38.68
CA ARG A 58 -32.26 15.31 39.70
C ARG A 58 -31.69 15.09 41.10
N LYS A 59 -32.23 15.84 42.06
CA LYS A 59 -31.90 15.69 43.48
C LYS A 59 -32.15 14.26 44.00
N GLU A 60 -33.25 13.63 43.60
CA GLU A 60 -33.62 12.27 43.98
C GLU A 60 -32.56 11.25 43.51
N THR A 61 -32.06 11.41 42.30
CA THR A 61 -31.01 10.58 41.70
C THR A 61 -29.69 10.77 42.42
N MET A 62 -29.32 12.02 42.72
CA MET A 62 -28.13 12.34 43.52
C MET A 62 -28.18 11.76 44.94
N GLU A 63 -29.33 11.86 45.60
CA GLU A 63 -29.53 11.26 46.93
C GLU A 63 -29.40 9.74 46.87
N THR A 64 -30.00 9.10 45.86
CA THR A 64 -29.93 7.64 45.65
C THR A 64 -28.50 7.18 45.38
N LEU A 65 -27.78 7.84 44.47
CA LEU A 65 -26.36 7.56 44.22
C LEU A 65 -25.51 7.74 45.47
N SER A 66 -25.79 8.76 46.29
CA SER A 66 -25.05 9.02 47.53
C SER A 66 -25.26 7.99 48.65
N VAL A 67 -26.29 7.13 48.53
CA VAL A 67 -26.54 6.00 49.43
C VAL A 67 -25.76 4.77 48.95
N TYR A 68 -25.75 4.51 47.65
CA TYR A 68 -25.10 3.31 47.10
C TYR A 68 -23.61 3.47 46.82
N MET A 69 -23.12 4.70 46.64
CA MET A 69 -21.71 5.03 46.43
C MET A 69 -21.03 5.46 47.73
N GLU A 70 -21.20 4.72 48.84
CA GLU A 70 -20.72 5.16 50.17
C GLU A 70 -19.21 5.42 50.22
N GLU A 71 -18.40 4.58 49.56
CA GLU A 71 -16.93 4.73 49.48
C GLU A 71 -16.48 5.92 48.62
N THR A 72 -17.25 6.27 47.58
CA THR A 72 -16.93 7.34 46.61
C THR A 72 -17.88 8.53 46.71
N LYS A 73 -18.59 8.65 47.83
CA LYS A 73 -19.61 9.69 48.06
C LYS A 73 -19.02 11.10 48.06
N THR A 74 -17.84 11.27 48.65
CA THR A 74 -17.14 12.55 48.65
C THR A 74 -16.75 12.95 47.24
N LEU A 75 -16.23 12.00 46.45
CA LEU A 75 -15.89 12.21 45.04
C LEU A 75 -17.12 12.64 44.22
N LEU A 76 -18.26 11.98 44.43
CA LEU A 76 -19.53 12.32 43.82
C LEU A 76 -19.97 13.75 44.16
N MET A 77 -19.97 14.10 45.46
CA MET A 77 -20.44 15.41 45.92
C MET A 77 -19.52 16.55 45.51
N ASP A 78 -18.21 16.32 45.44
CA ASP A 78 -17.22 17.31 45.00
C ASP A 78 -17.27 17.54 43.48
N SER A 79 -17.74 16.55 42.71
CA SER A 79 -17.79 16.63 41.23
C SER A 79 -19.02 17.37 40.69
N TYR A 80 -20.04 17.60 41.52
CA TYR A 80 -21.32 18.19 41.11
C TYR A 80 -21.68 19.43 41.92
N ARG A 81 -22.33 20.40 41.27
CA ARG A 81 -22.85 21.61 41.91
C ARG A 81 -24.36 21.69 41.78
N GLN A 82 -25.03 21.99 42.89
CA GLN A 82 -26.47 22.20 42.91
C GLN A 82 -26.83 23.53 42.23
N ARG A 83 -27.82 23.49 41.34
CA ARG A 83 -28.41 24.64 40.66
C ARG A 83 -29.62 25.20 41.41
N GLU A 84 -30.07 26.37 40.99
CA GLU A 84 -31.23 27.06 41.56
C GLU A 84 -32.55 26.29 41.40
N ASP A 85 -32.64 25.42 40.38
CA ASP A 85 -33.78 24.53 40.12
C ASP A 85 -33.74 23.24 40.96
N GLY A 86 -32.72 23.07 41.80
CA GLY A 86 -32.52 21.89 42.64
C GLY A 86 -31.86 20.71 41.94
N SER A 87 -31.56 20.79 40.63
CA SER A 87 -30.77 19.80 39.90
C SER A 87 -29.28 19.93 40.22
N TYR A 88 -28.52 18.87 39.95
CA TYR A 88 -27.06 18.86 40.06
C TYR A 88 -26.44 18.85 38.67
N GLU A 89 -25.45 19.71 38.45
CA GLU A 89 -24.69 19.80 37.20
C GLU A 89 -23.23 19.41 37.45
N LEU A 90 -22.67 18.61 36.56
CA LEU A 90 -21.28 18.17 36.61
C LEU A 90 -20.35 19.38 36.36
N VAL A 91 -19.38 19.60 37.25
CA VAL A 91 -18.41 20.71 37.13
C VAL A 91 -16.98 20.18 36.96
N GLN A 92 -16.78 18.87 37.13
CA GLN A 92 -15.47 18.25 37.06
C GLN A 92 -15.00 18.06 35.61
N GLU A 93 -13.80 18.54 35.29
CA GLU A 93 -13.19 18.42 33.94
C GLU A 93 -11.99 17.45 33.90
N ASP A 94 -11.52 16.98 35.06
CA ASP A 94 -10.35 16.08 35.14
C ASP A 94 -10.71 14.65 34.68
N GLU A 95 -10.05 14.15 33.63
CA GLU A 95 -10.31 12.83 33.04
C GLU A 95 -10.09 11.67 34.01
N GLU A 96 -9.10 11.75 34.92
CA GLU A 96 -8.82 10.67 35.86
C GLU A 96 -9.93 10.56 36.91
N ILE A 97 -10.45 11.71 37.35
CA ILE A 97 -11.58 11.77 38.28
C ILE A 97 -12.86 11.30 37.58
N LEU A 98 -13.12 11.74 36.35
CA LEU A 98 -14.28 11.31 35.57
C LEU A 98 -14.28 9.80 35.29
N SER A 99 -13.11 9.21 35.02
CA SER A 99 -12.97 7.75 34.85
C SER A 99 -13.34 6.99 36.12
N LYS A 100 -12.80 7.41 37.28
CA LYS A 100 -13.13 6.79 38.57
C LYS A 100 -14.61 6.96 38.92
N LEU A 101 -15.17 8.12 38.61
CA LEU A 101 -16.58 8.41 38.81
C LEU A 101 -17.46 7.54 37.92
N ASN A 102 -17.09 7.34 36.64
CA ASN A 102 -17.79 6.44 35.73
C ASN A 102 -17.82 5.01 36.26
N GLU A 103 -16.67 4.43 36.59
CA GLU A 103 -16.58 3.07 37.15
C GLU A 103 -17.45 2.91 38.40
N SER A 104 -17.47 3.93 39.26
CA SER A 104 -18.25 3.91 40.51
C SER A 104 -19.75 4.12 40.29
N MET A 105 -20.15 4.76 39.17
CA MET A 105 -21.54 5.05 38.81
C MET A 105 -22.18 3.97 37.93
N GLU A 106 -21.42 3.11 37.27
CA GLU A 106 -21.96 2.11 36.35
C GLU A 106 -23.01 1.20 36.99
N VAL A 107 -22.71 0.62 38.16
CA VAL A 107 -23.66 -0.28 38.86
C VAL A 107 -24.88 0.47 39.35
N PRO A 108 -24.75 1.57 40.11
CA PRO A 108 -25.92 2.28 40.63
C PRO A 108 -26.79 2.86 39.52
N MET A 109 -26.21 3.36 38.44
CA MET A 109 -26.98 3.89 37.30
C MET A 109 -27.66 2.79 36.49
N ALA A 110 -27.02 1.63 36.31
CA ALA A 110 -27.64 0.48 35.67
C ALA A 110 -28.85 -0.01 36.46
N MET A 111 -28.72 -0.04 37.80
CA MET A 111 -29.83 -0.38 38.70
C MET A 111 -30.98 0.62 38.59
N LEU A 112 -30.68 1.93 38.59
CA LEU A 112 -31.70 2.97 38.40
C LEU A 112 -32.48 2.81 37.08
N ALA A 113 -31.84 2.32 36.03
CA ALA A 113 -32.49 2.02 34.76
C ALA A 113 -33.50 0.86 34.87
N MET A 114 -33.20 -0.15 35.69
CA MET A 114 -34.07 -1.33 35.87
C MET A 114 -35.31 -1.06 36.72
N SER A 115 -35.20 -0.20 37.75
CA SER A 115 -36.28 -0.01 38.72
C SER A 115 -37.40 0.91 38.24
N GLY A 116 -37.16 1.71 37.20
CA GLY A 116 -37.89 2.95 37.00
C GLY A 116 -37.73 3.87 38.21
N SER A 117 -38.34 5.05 38.22
CA SER A 117 -38.16 6.11 39.23
C SER A 117 -38.69 5.78 40.66
N GLY A 118 -38.80 4.50 41.05
CA GLY A 118 -39.27 4.04 42.36
C GLY A 118 -38.13 3.78 43.36
N SER A 119 -38.41 4.03 44.66
CA SER A 119 -37.45 3.79 45.74
C SER A 119 -37.22 2.30 45.99
N TRP A 120 -35.95 1.89 46.13
CA TRP A 120 -35.53 0.52 46.43
C TRP A 120 -35.81 0.12 47.89
N LYS A 121 -36.08 -1.16 48.13
CA LYS A 121 -35.87 -1.82 49.44
C LYS A 121 -34.55 -2.61 49.38
N ASP A 122 -33.82 -2.70 50.49
CA ASP A 122 -32.52 -3.41 50.62
C ASP A 122 -32.51 -4.87 50.09
N ALA A 123 -33.67 -5.53 50.06
CA ALA A 123 -33.79 -6.92 49.57
C ALA A 123 -33.67 -6.99 48.03
N ASP A 124 -34.22 -6.01 47.31
CA ASP A 124 -34.18 -5.95 45.84
C ASP A 124 -32.74 -5.70 45.34
N PHE A 125 -31.96 -4.95 46.12
CA PHE A 125 -30.57 -4.59 45.82
C PHE A 125 -29.63 -5.81 45.82
N LYS A 126 -29.80 -6.74 46.77
CA LYS A 126 -28.98 -7.97 46.85
C LYS A 126 -29.30 -8.98 45.75
N GLU A 127 -30.56 -9.03 45.31
CA GLU A 127 -30.99 -9.91 44.21
C GLU A 127 -30.49 -9.37 42.86
N ALA A 128 -30.60 -8.06 42.63
CA ALA A 128 -29.99 -7.40 41.46
C ALA A 128 -28.46 -7.50 41.42
N LEU A 129 -27.78 -7.46 42.58
CA LEU A 129 -26.33 -7.71 42.68
C LEU A 129 -25.94 -9.16 42.39
N SER A 130 -26.85 -10.12 42.59
CA SER A 130 -26.59 -11.52 42.26
C SER A 130 -26.70 -11.77 40.75
N ASP A 131 -27.66 -11.13 40.08
CA ASP A 131 -27.74 -11.10 38.61
C ASP A 131 -26.58 -10.32 37.99
N TYR A 132 -26.06 -9.29 38.67
CA TYR A 132 -24.88 -8.52 38.25
C TYR A 132 -23.62 -9.39 38.13
N GLY A 133 -23.47 -10.43 38.96
CA GLY A 133 -22.30 -11.32 38.94
C GLY A 133 -22.17 -12.16 37.67
N ASP A 134 -23.27 -12.36 36.95
CA ASP A 134 -23.33 -13.13 35.70
C ASP A 134 -23.38 -12.24 34.43
N MET A 135 -23.50 -10.91 34.58
CA MET A 135 -23.54 -9.96 33.46
C MET A 135 -22.15 -9.50 33.05
N SER A 136 -21.95 -9.24 31.76
CA SER A 136 -20.69 -8.67 31.25
C SER A 136 -20.60 -7.17 31.54
N ASP A 137 -19.37 -6.67 31.71
CA ASP A 137 -19.09 -5.24 31.96
C ASP A 137 -19.74 -4.32 30.91
N SER A 138 -19.73 -4.71 29.63
CA SER A 138 -20.35 -3.89 28.56
C SER A 138 -21.88 -3.88 28.64
N MET A 139 -22.52 -4.93 29.14
CA MET A 139 -23.98 -4.94 29.32
C MET A 139 -24.38 -4.01 30.47
N ILE A 140 -23.61 -4.05 31.57
CA ILE A 140 -23.76 -3.14 32.70
C ILE A 140 -23.60 -1.68 32.25
N SER A 141 -22.53 -1.38 31.50
CA SER A 141 -22.27 -0.03 31.00
C SER A 141 -23.42 0.46 30.08
N GLN A 142 -23.96 -0.39 29.20
CA GLN A 142 -25.12 -0.04 28.38
C GLN A 142 -26.38 0.24 29.20
N MET A 143 -26.62 -0.52 30.27
CA MET A 143 -27.76 -0.28 31.18
C MET A 143 -27.58 1.00 31.98
N ALA A 144 -26.36 1.29 32.43
CA ALA A 144 -26.03 2.54 33.12
C ALA A 144 -26.31 3.75 32.24
N ILE A 145 -25.91 3.69 30.98
CA ILE A 145 -26.18 4.72 29.98
C ILE A 145 -27.68 4.86 29.69
N ALA A 146 -28.43 3.75 29.65
CA ALA A 146 -29.88 3.81 29.57
C ALA A 146 -30.50 4.50 30.80
N GLY A 147 -29.92 4.32 31.98
CA GLY A 147 -30.29 5.04 33.21
C GLY A 147 -30.05 6.54 33.12
N VAL A 148 -28.88 6.97 32.61
CA VAL A 148 -28.57 8.38 32.33
C VAL A 148 -29.58 8.96 31.34
N ARG A 149 -29.94 8.20 30.30
CA ARG A 149 -30.93 8.63 29.31
C ARG A 149 -32.30 8.84 29.93
N ALA A 150 -32.77 7.91 30.76
CA ALA A 150 -34.03 8.03 31.47
C ALA A 150 -34.03 9.26 32.41
N GLU A 151 -32.88 9.55 33.03
CA GLU A 151 -32.69 10.74 33.85
C GLU A 151 -32.78 12.04 33.05
N TYR A 152 -32.18 12.09 31.86
CA TYR A 152 -32.30 13.22 30.95
C TYR A 152 -33.74 13.43 30.47
N GLU A 153 -34.45 12.35 30.15
CA GLU A 153 -35.88 12.41 29.79
C GLU A 153 -36.74 12.93 30.95
N ALA A 154 -36.45 12.50 32.19
CA ALA A 154 -37.14 12.98 33.40
C ALA A 154 -36.85 14.46 33.72
N LEU A 155 -35.65 14.97 33.39
CA LEU A 155 -35.28 16.39 33.48
C LEU A 155 -35.87 17.24 32.33
N GLY A 156 -36.53 16.63 31.34
CA GLY A 156 -37.02 17.32 30.14
C GLY A 156 -35.91 17.76 29.18
N ILE A 157 -34.71 17.18 29.31
CA ILE A 157 -33.59 17.41 28.39
C ILE A 157 -33.94 16.76 27.05
N ASN A 158 -33.79 17.50 25.95
CA ASN A 158 -34.05 16.97 24.62
C ASN A 158 -32.92 16.00 24.23
N THR A 159 -33.13 14.71 24.46
CA THR A 159 -32.19 13.63 24.15
C THR A 159 -31.81 13.57 22.67
N ALA A 160 -32.71 13.96 21.76
CA ALA A 160 -32.40 14.06 20.33
C ALA A 160 -31.36 15.17 20.02
N SER A 161 -31.34 16.26 20.80
CA SER A 161 -30.35 17.33 20.67
C SER A 161 -28.97 16.89 21.16
N VAL A 162 -28.92 16.12 22.25
CA VAL A 162 -27.69 15.50 22.77
C VAL A 162 -27.11 14.54 21.73
N GLN A 163 -27.96 13.64 21.20
CA GLN A 163 -27.60 12.71 20.13
C GLN A 163 -27.05 13.44 18.90
N THR A 164 -27.77 14.44 18.41
CA THR A 164 -27.37 15.19 17.21
C THR A 164 -26.08 15.96 17.43
N GLY A 165 -25.87 16.54 18.62
CA GLY A 165 -24.64 17.22 19.00
C GLY A 165 -23.43 16.28 18.96
N TYR A 166 -23.57 15.10 19.55
CA TYR A 166 -22.52 14.07 19.52
C TYR A 166 -22.21 13.62 18.09
N LEU A 167 -23.23 13.29 17.29
CA LEU A 167 -23.07 12.86 15.90
C LEU A 167 -22.39 13.93 15.04
N LEU A 168 -22.76 15.20 15.19
CA LEU A 168 -22.13 16.30 14.46
C LEU A 168 -20.68 16.51 14.89
N ARG A 169 -20.37 16.39 16.19
CA ARG A 169 -19.00 16.51 16.71
C ARG A 169 -18.11 15.39 16.20
N LYS A 170 -18.50 14.12 16.40
CA LYS A 170 -17.71 12.95 15.97
C LYS A 170 -17.65 12.82 14.45
N GLY A 171 -18.75 13.08 13.75
CA GLY A 171 -18.79 13.13 12.29
C GLY A 171 -17.91 14.26 11.72
N GLY A 172 -17.93 15.44 12.36
CA GLY A 172 -17.04 16.55 12.03
C GLY A 172 -15.56 16.21 12.23
N MET A 173 -15.21 15.55 13.33
CA MET A 173 -13.85 15.05 13.59
C MET A 173 -13.41 14.01 12.55
N MET A 174 -14.30 13.06 12.20
CA MET A 174 -14.06 12.07 11.15
C MET A 174 -13.81 12.71 9.78
N LEU A 175 -14.61 13.74 9.43
CA LEU A 175 -14.43 14.51 8.19
C LEU A 175 -13.11 15.28 8.19
N ALA A 176 -12.78 15.98 9.27
CA ALA A 176 -11.52 16.71 9.40
C ALA A 176 -10.31 15.77 9.26
N LEU A 177 -10.36 14.61 9.92
CA LEU A 177 -9.33 13.58 9.82
C LEU A 177 -9.22 13.01 8.40
N SER A 178 -10.36 12.81 7.71
CA SER A 178 -10.40 12.35 6.32
C SER A 178 -9.77 13.37 5.35
N VAL A 179 -10.03 14.67 5.56
CA VAL A 179 -9.40 15.75 4.77
C VAL A 179 -7.89 15.78 5.01
N PHE A 180 -7.46 15.61 6.26
CA PHE A 180 -6.03 15.56 6.60
C PHE A 180 -5.34 14.34 6.00
N MET A 181 -5.98 13.16 6.05
CA MET A 181 -5.54 11.95 5.37
C MET A 181 -5.42 12.15 3.86
N MET A 182 -6.41 12.79 3.24
CA MET A 182 -6.40 13.11 1.81
C MET A 182 -5.22 14.02 1.45
N ALA A 183 -4.97 15.07 2.24
CA ALA A 183 -3.82 15.96 2.04
C ALA A 183 -2.49 15.20 2.16
N ALA A 184 -2.34 14.35 3.18
CA ALA A 184 -1.16 13.50 3.36
C ALA A 184 -0.96 12.54 2.16
N SER A 185 -2.04 11.90 1.68
CA SER A 185 -2.02 10.99 0.53
C SER A 185 -1.63 11.70 -0.78
N ILE A 186 -2.16 12.91 -1.01
CA ILE A 186 -1.80 13.73 -2.17
C ILE A 186 -0.33 14.14 -2.10
N LEU A 187 0.14 14.63 -0.94
CA LEU A 187 1.54 15.03 -0.76
C LEU A 187 2.50 13.84 -0.92
N ALA A 188 2.19 12.69 -0.32
CA ALA A 188 2.95 11.46 -0.47
C ALA A 188 3.00 11.03 -1.94
N GLY A 189 1.87 11.09 -2.65
CA GLY A 189 1.77 10.80 -4.08
C GLY A 189 2.63 11.75 -4.94
N LEU A 190 2.54 13.06 -4.70
CA LEU A 190 3.31 14.07 -5.42
C LEU A 190 4.82 13.94 -5.18
N LEU A 191 5.25 13.74 -3.93
CA LEU A 191 6.66 13.54 -3.59
C LEU A 191 7.19 12.23 -4.17
N SER A 192 6.40 11.15 -4.12
CA SER A 192 6.76 9.85 -4.73
C SER A 192 6.93 9.96 -6.25
N ALA A 193 6.00 10.64 -6.92
CA ALA A 193 6.04 10.86 -8.36
C ALA A 193 7.24 11.73 -8.76
N ARG A 194 7.47 12.86 -8.08
CA ARG A 194 8.62 13.75 -8.35
C ARG A 194 9.96 13.06 -8.11
N THR A 195 10.08 12.32 -6.99
CA THR A 195 11.31 11.59 -6.65
C THR A 195 11.61 10.53 -7.70
N SER A 196 10.61 9.76 -8.10
CA SER A 196 10.77 8.71 -9.11
C SER A 196 11.05 9.27 -10.51
N ALA A 197 10.40 10.36 -10.90
CA ALA A 197 10.70 11.06 -12.14
C ALA A 197 12.12 11.62 -12.17
N ARG A 198 12.62 12.13 -11.03
CA ARG A 198 14.02 12.57 -10.89
C ARG A 198 15.00 11.42 -11.07
N ILE A 199 14.72 10.26 -10.48
CA ILE A 199 15.52 9.03 -10.69
C ILE A 199 15.55 8.66 -12.17
N GLY A 200 14.38 8.62 -12.83
CA GLY A 200 14.29 8.35 -14.26
C GLY A 200 15.08 9.35 -15.10
N ARG A 201 15.00 10.66 -14.79
CA ARG A 201 15.78 11.70 -15.46
C ARG A 201 17.30 11.49 -15.28
N ASN A 202 17.77 11.33 -14.04
CA ASN A 202 19.19 11.11 -13.75
C ASN A 202 19.73 9.86 -14.44
N LEU A 203 18.96 8.76 -14.46
CA LEU A 203 19.34 7.53 -15.15
C LEU A 203 19.42 7.74 -16.66
N ARG A 204 18.45 8.42 -17.28
CA ARG A 204 18.49 8.71 -18.72
C ARG A 204 19.72 9.54 -19.08
N GLU A 205 20.00 10.57 -18.30
CA GLU A 205 21.16 11.45 -18.48
C GLU A 205 22.48 10.67 -18.40
N ARG A 206 22.66 9.85 -17.35
CA ARG A 206 23.87 9.04 -17.16
C ARG A 206 24.06 8.01 -18.26
N VAL A 207 22.99 7.30 -18.64
CA VAL A 207 23.06 6.30 -19.72
C VAL A 207 23.36 6.99 -21.04
N PHE A 208 22.69 8.12 -21.34
CA PHE A 208 22.93 8.86 -22.57
C PHE A 208 24.39 9.33 -22.69
N HIS A 209 24.93 9.98 -21.65
CA HIS A 209 26.34 10.41 -21.66
C HIS A 209 27.30 9.23 -21.83
N LYS A 210 27.02 8.10 -21.17
CA LYS A 210 27.86 6.90 -21.31
C LYS A 210 27.81 6.32 -22.72
N VAL A 211 26.64 6.25 -23.32
CA VAL A 211 26.44 5.72 -24.68
C VAL A 211 27.11 6.60 -25.73
N VAL A 212 27.08 7.93 -25.58
CA VAL A 212 27.77 8.84 -26.52
C VAL A 212 29.30 8.73 -26.43
N SER A 213 29.84 8.22 -25.32
CA SER A 213 31.29 7.97 -25.17
C SER A 213 31.78 6.64 -25.76
N PHE A 214 30.88 5.81 -26.31
CA PHE A 214 31.24 4.49 -26.86
C PHE A 214 31.91 4.62 -28.23
N SER A 215 32.90 3.75 -28.48
CA SER A 215 33.43 3.50 -29.81
C SER A 215 32.57 2.47 -30.54
N ASP A 216 32.89 2.21 -31.81
CA ASP A 216 32.21 1.19 -32.61
C ASP A 216 32.28 -0.20 -31.93
N THR A 217 33.35 -0.49 -31.19
CA THR A 217 33.52 -1.77 -30.47
C THR A 217 32.42 -1.99 -29.43
N GLU A 218 32.10 -0.98 -28.63
CA GLU A 218 31.04 -1.09 -27.63
C GLU A 218 29.64 -1.02 -28.27
N MET A 219 29.50 -0.27 -29.36
CA MET A 219 28.24 -0.20 -30.11
C MET A 219 27.86 -1.55 -30.71
N ASP A 220 28.83 -2.29 -31.26
CA ASP A 220 28.59 -3.63 -31.79
C ASP A 220 28.23 -4.63 -30.68
N LYS A 221 28.87 -4.51 -29.51
CA LYS A 221 28.58 -5.38 -28.36
C LYS A 221 27.15 -5.25 -27.86
N PHE A 222 26.60 -4.03 -27.77
CA PHE A 222 25.25 -3.83 -27.29
C PHE A 222 24.19 -3.78 -28.39
N SER A 223 24.54 -3.36 -29.61
CA SER A 223 23.64 -2.90 -30.69
C SER A 223 22.84 -1.63 -30.35
N THR A 224 22.60 -0.80 -31.37
CA THR A 224 21.80 0.43 -31.27
C THR A 224 20.39 0.15 -30.71
N ALA A 225 19.73 -0.92 -31.17
CA ALA A 225 18.37 -1.27 -30.75
C ALA A 225 18.27 -1.62 -29.25
N SER A 226 19.27 -2.34 -28.72
CA SER A 226 19.34 -2.65 -27.28
C SER A 226 19.56 -1.39 -26.46
N LEU A 227 20.45 -0.49 -26.91
CA LEU A 227 20.75 0.76 -26.21
C LEU A 227 19.55 1.69 -26.17
N ILE A 228 18.76 1.77 -27.25
CA ILE A 228 17.48 2.49 -27.26
C ILE A 228 16.53 1.90 -26.22
N THR A 229 16.36 0.58 -26.19
CA THR A 229 15.46 -0.09 -25.24
C THR A 229 15.89 0.12 -23.78
N ARG A 230 17.19 0.00 -23.50
CA ARG A 230 17.78 0.23 -22.17
C ARG A 230 17.63 1.69 -21.73
N SER A 231 17.79 2.63 -22.66
CA SER A 231 17.66 4.09 -22.40
C SER A 231 16.22 4.57 -22.27
N THR A 232 15.24 3.74 -22.64
CA THR A 232 13.81 4.12 -22.64
C THR A 232 12.99 3.19 -21.75
N ASN A 233 12.69 1.98 -22.22
CA ASN A 233 11.77 1.04 -21.57
C ASN A 233 12.29 0.61 -20.20
N ASP A 234 13.56 0.20 -20.10
CA ASP A 234 14.12 -0.29 -18.84
C ASP A 234 14.13 0.81 -17.77
N ILE A 235 14.49 2.05 -18.14
CA ILE A 235 14.45 3.20 -17.21
C ILE A 235 13.01 3.53 -16.82
N GLN A 236 12.07 3.46 -17.77
CA GLN A 236 10.65 3.67 -17.48
C GLN A 236 10.13 2.61 -16.49
N GLN A 237 10.54 1.35 -16.61
CA GLN A 237 10.20 0.31 -15.64
C GLN A 237 10.75 0.62 -14.25
N ILE A 238 12.02 1.05 -14.13
CA ILE A 238 12.58 1.47 -12.84
C ILE A 238 11.82 2.66 -12.26
N GLN A 239 11.47 3.64 -13.07
CA GLN A 239 10.69 4.80 -12.65
C GLN A 239 9.31 4.39 -12.12
N MET A 240 8.58 3.55 -12.85
CA MET A 240 7.26 3.08 -12.42
C MET A 240 7.31 2.27 -11.13
N VAL A 241 8.28 1.36 -11.00
CA VAL A 241 8.48 0.59 -9.77
C VAL A 241 8.89 1.49 -8.61
N SER A 242 9.68 2.54 -8.86
CA SER A 242 10.04 3.51 -7.81
C SER A 242 8.80 4.25 -7.28
N VAL A 243 7.86 4.65 -8.15
CA VAL A 243 6.59 5.29 -7.72
C VAL A 243 5.78 4.33 -6.87
N MET A 244 5.63 3.09 -7.35
CA MET A 244 4.87 2.07 -6.64
C MET A 244 5.51 1.72 -5.30
N LEU A 245 6.85 1.63 -5.25
CA LEU A 245 7.62 1.37 -4.05
C LEU A 245 7.35 2.43 -3.00
N LEU A 246 7.53 3.69 -3.37
CA LEU A 246 7.39 4.81 -2.46
C LEU A 246 5.95 5.06 -2.01
N ARG A 247 4.94 4.65 -2.80
CA ARG A 247 3.53 4.93 -2.50
C ARG A 247 2.76 3.75 -1.93
N MET A 248 2.82 2.59 -2.58
CA MET A 248 1.98 1.42 -2.25
C MET A 248 2.76 0.40 -1.41
N VAL A 249 3.99 0.09 -1.80
CA VAL A 249 4.79 -0.96 -1.15
C VAL A 249 5.18 -0.57 0.26
N LEU A 250 5.54 0.68 0.50
CA LEU A 250 5.82 1.17 1.85
C LEU A 250 4.54 1.32 2.69
N TYR A 251 3.42 1.69 2.08
CA TYR A 251 2.15 1.88 2.78
C TYR A 251 1.55 0.56 3.27
N ALA A 252 1.60 -0.49 2.45
CA ALA A 252 0.93 -1.76 2.74
C ALA A 252 1.36 -2.38 4.10
N PRO A 253 2.67 -2.54 4.42
CA PRO A 253 3.08 -3.04 5.73
C PRO A 253 2.69 -2.11 6.89
N ILE A 254 2.72 -0.79 6.70
CA ILE A 254 2.37 0.18 7.75
C ILE A 254 0.90 -0.01 8.15
N VAL A 255 0.00 -0.06 7.16
CA VAL A 255 -1.43 -0.30 7.39
C VAL A 255 -1.69 -1.71 7.90
N GLY A 256 -1.05 -2.73 7.33
CA GLY A 256 -1.23 -4.12 7.75
C GLY A 256 -0.84 -4.35 9.21
N ILE A 257 0.34 -3.86 9.61
CA ILE A 257 0.80 -3.94 11.00
C ILE A 257 -0.10 -3.11 11.92
N GLY A 258 -0.43 -1.87 11.53
CA GLY A 258 -1.29 -1.00 12.34
C GLY A 258 -2.71 -1.56 12.51
N GLY A 259 -3.28 -2.18 11.48
CA GLY A 259 -4.57 -2.86 11.53
C GLY A 259 -4.55 -4.07 12.47
N VAL A 260 -3.50 -4.90 12.40
CA VAL A 260 -3.33 -6.03 13.33
C VAL A 260 -3.22 -5.53 14.77
N ILE A 261 -2.44 -4.47 15.02
CA ILE A 261 -2.33 -3.87 16.36
C ILE A 261 -3.69 -3.37 16.85
N LYS A 262 -4.46 -2.66 16.01
CA LYS A 262 -5.80 -2.19 16.36
C LYS A 262 -6.73 -3.32 16.75
N VAL A 263 -6.77 -4.39 15.96
CA VAL A 263 -7.64 -5.54 16.22
C VAL A 263 -7.26 -6.29 17.50
N VAL A 264 -5.97 -6.51 17.74
CA VAL A 264 -5.50 -7.20 18.95
C VAL A 264 -5.88 -6.40 20.21
N ASN A 265 -5.85 -5.07 20.13
CA ASN A 265 -6.21 -4.20 21.24
C ASN A 265 -7.73 -4.17 21.52
N THR A 266 -8.59 -4.50 20.56
CA THR A 266 -10.06 -4.52 20.74
C THR A 266 -10.54 -5.70 21.61
N ARG A 267 -9.66 -6.63 22.01
CA ARG A 267 -9.98 -7.79 22.92
C ARG A 267 -11.17 -8.66 22.50
N THR A 268 -11.59 -8.62 21.23
CA THR A 268 -12.81 -9.29 20.75
C THR A 268 -12.74 -10.82 20.68
N GLY A 269 -11.56 -11.42 20.89
CA GLY A 269 -11.33 -12.86 20.69
C GLY A 269 -11.40 -13.33 19.23
N MET A 270 -11.77 -12.45 18.28
CA MET A 270 -11.97 -12.80 16.86
C MET A 270 -10.71 -12.72 15.99
N GLY A 271 -9.54 -12.41 16.57
CA GLY A 271 -8.28 -12.23 15.82
C GLY A 271 -7.86 -13.44 14.97
N TRP A 272 -8.31 -14.65 15.32
CA TRP A 272 -8.07 -15.86 14.52
C TRP A 272 -8.69 -15.78 13.11
N ILE A 273 -9.79 -15.03 12.92
CA ILE A 273 -10.45 -14.85 11.62
C ILE A 273 -9.50 -14.17 10.63
N ILE A 274 -8.69 -13.21 11.11
CA ILE A 274 -7.68 -12.54 10.27
C ILE A 274 -6.62 -13.52 9.82
N VAL A 275 -6.15 -14.40 10.71
CA VAL A 275 -5.17 -15.43 10.36
C VAL A 275 -5.73 -16.35 9.27
N VAL A 276 -6.97 -16.82 9.43
CA VAL A 276 -7.65 -17.64 8.42
C VAL A 276 -7.79 -16.89 7.08
N ALA A 277 -8.17 -15.61 7.11
CA ALA A 277 -8.29 -14.77 5.91
C ALA A 277 -6.95 -14.64 5.17
N VAL A 278 -5.89 -14.26 5.90
CA VAL A 278 -4.54 -14.09 5.33
C VAL A 278 -4.00 -15.42 4.80
N CYS A 279 -4.13 -16.52 5.54
CA CYS A 279 -3.71 -17.85 5.08
C CYS A 279 -4.46 -18.30 3.84
N SER A 280 -5.78 -18.09 3.77
CA SER A 280 -6.61 -18.44 2.61
C SER A 280 -6.17 -17.68 1.36
N ILE A 281 -5.84 -16.40 1.51
CA ILE A 281 -5.36 -15.55 0.41
C ILE A 281 -3.95 -15.94 -0.02
N MET A 282 -3.04 -16.16 0.92
CA MET A 282 -1.69 -16.63 0.58
C MET A 282 -1.76 -17.95 -0.17
N LEU A 283 -2.61 -18.89 0.26
CA LEU A 283 -2.82 -20.16 -0.43
C LEU A 283 -3.33 -19.93 -1.87
N LEU A 284 -4.33 -19.07 -2.05
CA LEU A 284 -4.85 -18.73 -3.38
C LEU A 284 -3.75 -18.15 -4.28
N VAL A 285 -3.02 -17.14 -3.80
CA VAL A 285 -2.03 -16.46 -4.63
C VAL A 285 -0.83 -17.36 -4.93
N LEU A 286 -0.35 -18.15 -3.96
CA LEU A 286 0.73 -19.11 -4.19
C LEU A 286 0.33 -20.17 -5.22
N THR A 287 -0.90 -20.67 -5.15
CA THR A 287 -1.44 -21.62 -6.13
C THR A 287 -1.53 -20.99 -7.52
N LEU A 288 -2.04 -19.76 -7.62
CA LEU A 288 -2.09 -19.01 -8.88
C LEU A 288 -0.70 -18.75 -9.45
N MET A 289 0.27 -18.37 -8.61
CA MET A 289 1.65 -18.17 -9.04
C MET A 289 2.27 -19.46 -9.58
N ALA A 290 2.08 -20.59 -8.88
CA ALA A 290 2.60 -21.89 -9.30
C ALA A 290 2.03 -22.34 -10.66
N VAL A 291 0.76 -22.04 -10.94
CA VAL A 291 0.08 -22.45 -12.18
C VAL A 291 0.29 -21.45 -13.33
N ALA A 292 0.16 -20.14 -13.06
CA ALA A 292 0.16 -19.11 -14.09
C ALA A 292 1.57 -18.65 -14.50
N MET A 293 2.52 -18.50 -13.58
CA MET A 293 3.86 -17.98 -13.91
C MET A 293 4.62 -18.82 -14.95
N PRO A 294 4.62 -20.17 -14.89
CA PRO A 294 5.26 -20.99 -15.92
C PRO A 294 4.64 -20.76 -17.30
N LYS A 295 3.31 -20.63 -17.38
CA LYS A 295 2.58 -20.37 -18.62
C LYS A 295 2.82 -18.96 -19.16
N PHE A 296 2.91 -17.96 -18.29
CA PHE A 296 3.32 -16.60 -18.68
C PHE A 296 4.73 -16.58 -19.29
N LYS A 297 5.66 -17.38 -18.78
CA LYS A 297 7.01 -17.51 -19.34
C LYS A 297 6.98 -18.16 -20.73
N ILE A 298 6.20 -19.23 -20.91
CA ILE A 298 6.02 -19.89 -22.22
C ILE A 298 5.35 -18.93 -23.22
N MET A 299 4.37 -18.15 -22.78
CA MET A 299 3.68 -17.17 -23.62
C MET A 299 4.65 -16.17 -24.27
N GLN A 300 5.68 -15.72 -23.54
CA GLN A 300 6.72 -14.84 -24.11
C GLN A 300 7.44 -15.52 -25.29
N THR A 301 7.90 -16.77 -25.11
CA THR A 301 8.57 -17.51 -26.19
C THR A 301 7.67 -17.78 -27.39
N LEU A 302 6.35 -17.94 -27.17
CA LEU A 302 5.38 -18.12 -28.26
C LEU A 302 5.12 -16.82 -29.04
N VAL A 303 5.11 -15.68 -28.36
CA VAL A 303 5.05 -14.36 -29.01
C VAL A 303 6.29 -14.14 -29.88
N ASP A 304 7.48 -14.49 -29.38
CA ASP A 304 8.72 -14.38 -30.15
C ASP A 304 8.70 -15.27 -31.39
N LYS A 305 8.21 -16.51 -31.26
CA LYS A 305 8.05 -17.44 -32.39
C LYS A 305 7.06 -16.91 -33.43
N LEU A 306 5.92 -16.37 -33.01
CA LEU A 306 4.93 -15.78 -33.92
C LEU A 306 5.50 -14.58 -34.67
N ASN A 307 6.22 -13.70 -33.97
CA ASN A 307 6.91 -12.55 -34.57
C ASN A 307 7.98 -12.99 -35.57
N LEU A 308 8.75 -14.04 -35.24
CA LEU A 308 9.76 -14.60 -36.14
C LEU A 308 9.13 -15.10 -37.45
N VAL A 309 8.10 -15.96 -37.36
CA VAL A 309 7.39 -16.48 -38.53
C VAL A 309 6.80 -15.34 -39.37
N SER A 310 6.21 -14.34 -38.72
CA SER A 310 5.64 -13.18 -39.40
C SER A 310 6.70 -12.41 -40.20
N ARG A 311 7.87 -12.17 -39.59
CA ARG A 311 8.99 -11.48 -40.25
C ARG A 311 9.52 -12.27 -41.44
N GLU A 312 9.72 -13.57 -41.29
CA GLU A 312 10.18 -14.44 -42.38
C GLU A 312 9.21 -14.46 -43.57
N ILE A 313 7.90 -14.53 -43.31
CA ILE A 313 6.88 -14.45 -44.37
C ILE A 313 6.96 -13.10 -45.09
N LEU A 314 7.04 -11.98 -44.36
CA LEU A 314 7.08 -10.64 -44.94
C LEU A 314 8.33 -10.40 -45.80
N THR A 315 9.51 -10.83 -45.35
CA THR A 315 10.74 -10.73 -46.13
C THR A 315 10.78 -11.73 -47.29
N GLY A 316 10.14 -12.90 -47.11
CA GLY A 316 10.11 -13.99 -48.08
C GLY A 316 9.00 -13.93 -49.13
N ILE A 317 8.14 -12.90 -49.14
CA ILE A 317 6.98 -12.81 -50.05
C ILE A 317 7.32 -13.14 -51.52
N PRO A 318 8.40 -12.60 -52.12
CA PRO A 318 8.73 -12.90 -53.52
C PRO A 318 9.01 -14.38 -53.75
N VAL A 319 9.74 -15.03 -52.84
CA VAL A 319 10.07 -16.46 -52.91
C VAL A 319 8.83 -17.31 -52.69
N ILE A 320 8.01 -16.97 -51.70
CA ILE A 320 6.76 -17.70 -51.40
C ILE A 320 5.83 -17.70 -52.63
N ARG A 321 5.67 -16.56 -53.30
CA ARG A 321 4.87 -16.46 -54.54
C ARG A 321 5.51 -17.19 -55.72
N ALA A 322 6.83 -17.10 -55.87
CA ALA A 322 7.56 -17.78 -56.94
C ALA A 322 7.39 -19.31 -56.88
N PHE A 323 7.25 -19.87 -55.67
CA PHE A 323 7.05 -21.30 -55.46
C PHE A 323 5.59 -21.69 -55.09
N SER A 324 4.64 -20.74 -55.15
CA SER A 324 3.23 -20.93 -54.78
C SER A 324 3.03 -21.62 -53.41
N ARG A 325 3.79 -21.18 -52.40
CA ARG A 325 3.82 -21.75 -51.04
C ARG A 325 2.96 -20.99 -50.03
N GLU A 326 2.03 -20.15 -50.47
CA GLU A 326 1.21 -19.30 -49.60
C GLU A 326 0.47 -20.12 -48.53
N LYS A 327 -0.25 -21.18 -48.93
CA LYS A 327 -0.99 -22.04 -48.00
C LYS A 327 -0.10 -22.72 -46.96
N TYR A 328 1.12 -23.11 -47.36
CA TYR A 328 2.08 -23.74 -46.45
C TYR A 328 2.54 -22.75 -45.37
N GLU A 329 2.84 -21.51 -45.76
CA GLU A 329 3.23 -20.48 -44.81
C GLU A 329 2.04 -19.98 -43.96
N GLU A 330 0.83 -19.95 -44.51
CA GLU A 330 -0.41 -19.70 -43.74
C GLU A 330 -0.62 -20.77 -42.64
N GLU A 331 -0.46 -22.06 -42.97
CA GLU A 331 -0.55 -23.13 -41.97
C GLU A 331 0.55 -23.03 -40.90
N ARG A 332 1.76 -22.67 -41.31
CA ARG A 332 2.89 -22.44 -40.39
C ARG A 332 2.61 -21.29 -39.43
N PHE A 333 2.07 -20.18 -39.93
CA PHE A 333 1.65 -19.04 -39.13
C PHE A 333 0.50 -19.41 -38.19
N ASP A 334 -0.54 -20.08 -38.71
CA ASP A 334 -1.72 -20.50 -37.94
C ASP A 334 -1.34 -21.46 -36.80
N LYS A 335 -0.36 -22.36 -37.01
CA LYS A 335 0.17 -23.22 -35.95
C LYS A 335 0.80 -22.41 -34.81
N ALA A 336 1.68 -21.46 -35.13
CA ALA A 336 2.29 -20.59 -34.13
C ALA A 336 1.24 -19.74 -33.39
N ASN A 337 0.26 -19.22 -34.13
CA ASN A 337 -0.84 -18.43 -33.58
C ASN A 337 -1.74 -19.25 -32.65
N LYS A 338 -2.11 -20.48 -33.03
CA LYS A 338 -2.93 -21.38 -32.20
C LYS A 338 -2.20 -21.83 -30.92
N GLU A 339 -0.89 -22.07 -30.98
CA GLU A 339 -0.07 -22.36 -29.79
C GLU A 339 -0.11 -21.19 -28.80
N LEU A 340 0.09 -19.96 -29.29
CA LEU A 340 -0.02 -18.75 -28.48
C LEU A 340 -1.43 -18.58 -27.91
N MET A 341 -2.46 -18.67 -28.76
CA MET A 341 -3.87 -18.52 -28.37
C MET A 341 -4.26 -19.49 -27.26
N LYS A 342 -3.93 -20.78 -27.38
CA LYS A 342 -4.26 -21.80 -26.36
C LYS A 342 -3.61 -21.47 -25.01
N THR A 343 -2.35 -21.05 -25.03
CA THR A 343 -1.60 -20.69 -23.82
C THR A 343 -2.15 -19.42 -23.18
N GLN A 344 -2.50 -18.43 -24.00
CA GLN A 344 -3.13 -17.17 -23.57
C GLN A 344 -4.50 -17.44 -22.93
N LEU A 345 -5.35 -18.23 -23.59
CA LEU A 345 -6.69 -18.57 -23.08
C LEU A 345 -6.64 -19.34 -21.77
N PHE A 346 -5.72 -20.31 -21.63
CA PHE A 346 -5.52 -21.02 -20.37
C PHE A 346 -5.14 -20.05 -19.25
N THR A 347 -4.13 -19.21 -19.49
CA THR A 347 -3.63 -18.24 -18.50
C THR A 347 -4.71 -17.24 -18.12
N ASN A 348 -5.43 -16.69 -19.10
CA ASN A 348 -6.55 -15.77 -18.85
C ASN A 348 -7.66 -16.44 -18.04
N ARG A 349 -8.08 -17.67 -18.38
CA ARG A 349 -9.10 -18.39 -17.61
C ARG A 349 -8.69 -18.59 -16.15
N VAL A 350 -7.45 -19.00 -15.91
CA VAL A 350 -6.91 -19.13 -14.54
C VAL A 350 -6.96 -17.80 -13.80
N MET A 351 -6.54 -16.71 -14.45
CA MET A 351 -6.57 -15.36 -13.86
C MET A 351 -7.98 -14.80 -13.67
N THR A 352 -8.96 -15.18 -14.52
CA THR A 352 -10.35 -14.75 -14.37
C THR A 352 -10.97 -15.28 -13.06
N PHE A 353 -10.57 -16.45 -12.57
CA PHE A 353 -11.02 -16.97 -11.28
C PHE A 353 -10.45 -16.21 -10.08
N MET A 354 -9.36 -15.46 -10.24
CA MET A 354 -8.73 -14.72 -9.15
C MET A 354 -9.71 -13.75 -8.49
N MET A 355 -10.37 -12.88 -9.27
CA MET A 355 -11.27 -11.85 -8.72
C MET A 355 -12.51 -12.44 -8.02
N PRO A 356 -13.25 -13.40 -8.61
CA PRO A 356 -14.37 -14.05 -7.93
C PRO A 356 -13.97 -14.81 -6.66
N VAL A 357 -12.87 -15.57 -6.68
CA VAL A 357 -12.43 -16.31 -5.48
C VAL A 357 -11.96 -15.35 -4.39
N MET A 358 -11.26 -14.27 -4.77
CA MET A 358 -10.93 -13.19 -3.85
C MET A 358 -12.18 -12.58 -3.20
N MET A 359 -13.19 -12.23 -4.02
CA MET A 359 -14.46 -11.71 -3.51
C MET A 359 -15.20 -12.71 -2.62
N MET A 360 -15.13 -14.00 -2.94
CA MET A 360 -15.72 -15.07 -2.12
C MET A 360 -15.02 -15.19 -0.76
N ILE A 361 -13.68 -15.13 -0.72
CA ILE A 361 -12.93 -15.12 0.55
C ILE A 361 -13.30 -13.87 1.35
N MET A 362 -13.33 -12.69 0.73
CA MET A 362 -13.64 -11.44 1.41
C MET A 362 -15.05 -11.45 2.02
N ASN A 363 -16.07 -11.82 1.23
CA ASN A 363 -17.43 -11.92 1.75
C ASN A 363 -17.57 -13.05 2.78
N GLY A 364 -16.88 -14.18 2.60
CA GLY A 364 -16.86 -15.27 3.58
C GLY A 364 -16.26 -14.82 4.92
N VAL A 365 -15.20 -14.02 4.89
CA VAL A 365 -14.60 -13.40 6.08
C VAL A 365 -15.59 -12.42 6.73
N THR A 366 -16.26 -11.56 5.95
CA THR A 366 -17.33 -10.69 6.50
C THR A 366 -18.41 -11.50 7.18
N VAL A 367 -18.91 -12.56 6.54
CA VAL A 367 -19.95 -13.44 7.10
C VAL A 367 -19.48 -14.10 8.38
N MET A 368 -18.24 -14.58 8.44
CA MET A 368 -17.67 -15.13 9.68
C MET A 368 -17.60 -14.08 10.79
N ILE A 369 -17.15 -12.86 10.49
CA ILE A 369 -17.07 -11.78 11.48
C ILE A 369 -18.47 -11.43 11.97
N VAL A 370 -19.46 -11.31 11.09
CA VAL A 370 -20.84 -11.02 11.50
C VAL A 370 -21.42 -12.16 12.33
N TRP A 371 -21.17 -13.41 11.95
CA TRP A 371 -21.68 -14.58 12.68
C TRP A 371 -21.12 -14.66 14.10
N PHE A 372 -19.80 -14.65 14.26
CA PHE A 372 -19.16 -14.72 15.58
C PHE A 372 -19.29 -13.41 16.37
N GLY A 373 -19.30 -12.26 15.68
CA GLY A 373 -19.53 -10.96 16.26
C GLY A 373 -20.93 -10.84 16.85
N ALA A 374 -21.97 -11.28 16.14
CA ALA A 374 -23.33 -11.32 16.65
C ALA A 374 -23.46 -12.18 17.92
N MET A 375 -22.79 -13.33 17.97
CA MET A 375 -22.75 -14.16 19.19
C MET A 375 -22.03 -13.44 20.34
N GLY A 376 -20.96 -12.68 20.04
CA GLY A 376 -20.27 -11.85 21.03
C GLY A 376 -21.12 -10.69 21.54
N ILE A 377 -21.95 -10.09 20.68
CA ILE A 377 -22.91 -9.04 21.04
C ILE A 377 -24.03 -9.61 21.92
N ASP A 378 -24.58 -10.77 21.56
CA ASP A 378 -25.62 -11.46 22.34
C ASP A 378 -25.12 -11.85 23.74
N ALA A 379 -23.85 -12.25 23.85
CA ALA A 379 -23.16 -12.49 25.11
C ALA A 379 -22.74 -11.20 25.86
N GLY A 380 -23.06 -10.01 25.33
CA GLY A 380 -22.73 -8.72 25.93
C GLY A 380 -21.22 -8.39 25.96
N ASN A 381 -20.38 -9.09 25.20
CA ASN A 381 -18.91 -8.88 25.21
C ASN A 381 -18.42 -7.94 24.10
N LEU A 382 -19.31 -7.53 23.20
CA LEU A 382 -18.99 -6.76 22.02
C LEU A 382 -20.13 -5.80 21.68
N GLN A 383 -19.81 -4.62 21.14
CA GLN A 383 -20.81 -3.72 20.58
C GLN A 383 -20.88 -3.83 19.04
N VAL A 384 -21.92 -3.25 18.45
CA VAL A 384 -22.17 -3.36 17.00
C VAL A 384 -21.13 -2.57 16.21
N GLY A 385 -20.74 -1.40 16.69
CA GLY A 385 -19.71 -0.55 16.11
C GLY A 385 -18.34 -1.22 16.15
N ASP A 386 -17.96 -1.86 17.26
CA ASP A 386 -16.73 -2.66 17.35
C ASP A 386 -16.64 -3.73 16.26
N MET A 387 -17.76 -4.42 16.00
CA MET A 387 -17.83 -5.40 14.90
C MET A 387 -17.60 -4.75 13.54
N LEU A 388 -18.21 -3.58 13.28
CA LEU A 388 -18.04 -2.85 12.02
C LEU A 388 -16.60 -2.34 11.84
N ALA A 389 -15.97 -1.86 12.91
CA ALA A 389 -14.57 -1.48 12.93
C ALA A 389 -13.68 -2.68 12.62
N PHE A 390 -13.96 -3.83 13.25
CA PHE A 390 -13.24 -5.08 13.03
C PHE A 390 -13.33 -5.56 11.57
N ILE A 391 -14.51 -5.49 10.94
CA ILE A 391 -14.69 -5.79 9.52
C ILE A 391 -13.75 -4.90 8.69
N THR A 392 -13.78 -3.58 8.94
CA THR A 392 -12.99 -2.61 8.18
C THR A 392 -11.49 -2.84 8.33
N TYR A 393 -11.01 -3.05 9.56
CA TYR A 393 -9.61 -3.38 9.83
C TYR A 393 -9.19 -4.68 9.14
N THR A 394 -10.03 -5.71 9.20
CA THR A 394 -9.74 -6.99 8.52
C THR A 394 -9.60 -6.79 7.01
N MET A 395 -10.47 -6.01 6.38
CA MET A 395 -10.37 -5.71 4.95
C MET A 395 -9.10 -4.93 4.59
N GLN A 396 -8.72 -3.95 5.42
CA GLN A 396 -7.47 -3.20 5.23
C GLN A 396 -6.24 -4.12 5.34
N ILE A 397 -6.19 -5.00 6.34
CA ILE A 397 -5.11 -5.98 6.53
C ILE A 397 -5.02 -6.90 5.31
N VAL A 398 -6.14 -7.46 4.88
CA VAL A 398 -6.20 -8.33 3.70
C VAL A 398 -5.68 -7.61 2.45
N MET A 399 -6.12 -6.38 2.20
CA MET A 399 -5.65 -5.59 1.06
C MET A 399 -4.15 -5.29 1.13
N ALA A 400 -3.60 -5.05 2.33
CA ALA A 400 -2.17 -4.90 2.52
C ALA A 400 -1.38 -6.17 2.10
N PHE A 401 -1.82 -7.35 2.52
CA PHE A 401 -1.19 -8.62 2.13
C PHE A 401 -1.28 -8.90 0.62
N LEU A 402 -2.42 -8.57 -0.01
CA LEU A 402 -2.57 -8.67 -1.46
C LEU A 402 -1.59 -7.78 -2.21
N MET A 403 -1.43 -6.53 -1.77
CA MET A 403 -0.46 -5.62 -2.35
C MET A 403 0.96 -6.17 -2.27
N ILE A 404 1.38 -6.68 -1.09
CA ILE A 404 2.70 -7.31 -0.88
C ILE A 404 2.92 -8.46 -1.89
N THR A 405 1.89 -9.25 -2.15
CA THR A 405 2.01 -10.38 -3.07
C THR A 405 2.13 -9.93 -4.53
N MET A 406 1.37 -8.92 -4.95
CA MET A 406 1.49 -8.34 -6.30
C MET A 406 2.89 -7.76 -6.57
N ILE A 407 3.50 -7.16 -5.55
CA ILE A 407 4.87 -6.61 -5.63
C ILE A 407 5.90 -7.71 -5.91
N SER A 408 5.68 -8.92 -5.40
CA SER A 408 6.58 -10.06 -5.59
C SER A 408 6.75 -10.46 -7.06
N ILE A 409 5.79 -10.11 -7.93
CA ILE A 409 5.84 -10.36 -9.38
C ILE A 409 6.55 -9.21 -10.11
N MET A 410 6.30 -7.97 -9.69
CA MET A 410 6.78 -6.77 -10.38
C MET A 410 8.26 -6.49 -10.09
N LEU A 411 8.67 -6.69 -8.83
CA LEU A 411 9.99 -6.32 -8.35
C LEU A 411 11.15 -7.07 -9.05
N PRO A 412 11.04 -8.38 -9.38
CA PRO A 412 12.04 -9.07 -10.17
C PRO A 412 12.26 -8.47 -11.57
N ARG A 413 11.18 -8.04 -12.26
CA ARG A 413 11.27 -7.46 -13.61
C ARG A 413 12.08 -6.17 -13.62
N ALA A 414 11.81 -5.28 -12.67
CA ALA A 414 12.62 -4.07 -12.52
C ALA A 414 14.06 -4.36 -12.08
N GLY A 415 14.29 -5.48 -11.38
CA GLY A 415 15.64 -5.97 -11.08
C GLY A 415 16.45 -6.29 -12.34
N VAL A 416 15.85 -6.98 -13.30
CA VAL A 416 16.48 -7.31 -14.60
C VAL A 416 16.72 -6.05 -15.43
N ALA A 417 15.75 -5.13 -15.49
CA ALA A 417 15.92 -3.84 -16.16
C ALA A 417 17.09 -3.03 -15.56
N ALA A 418 17.20 -2.99 -14.22
CA ALA A 418 18.31 -2.35 -13.53
C ALA A 418 19.66 -2.99 -13.84
N GLU A 419 19.72 -4.30 -13.98
CA GLU A 419 20.95 -5.02 -14.35
C GLU A 419 21.43 -4.63 -15.76
N ARG A 420 20.52 -4.61 -16.74
CA ARG A 420 20.82 -4.18 -18.10
C ARG A 420 21.29 -2.72 -18.18
N ILE A 421 20.76 -1.85 -17.33
CA ILE A 421 21.22 -0.45 -17.25
C ILE A 421 22.60 -0.36 -16.61
N GLU A 422 22.85 -1.09 -15.51
CA GLU A 422 24.16 -1.10 -14.85
C GLU A 422 25.24 -1.69 -15.77
N GLU A 423 24.93 -2.69 -16.60
CA GLU A 423 25.85 -3.22 -17.62
C GLU A 423 26.38 -2.12 -18.57
N VAL A 424 25.52 -1.20 -19.01
CA VAL A 424 25.91 -0.07 -19.87
C VAL A 424 26.73 0.94 -19.07
N LEU A 425 26.27 1.30 -17.87
CA LEU A 425 26.93 2.30 -17.02
C LEU A 425 28.33 1.86 -16.57
N HIS A 426 28.56 0.57 -16.39
CA HIS A 426 29.86 0.01 -15.97
C HIS A 426 30.70 -0.50 -17.15
N MET A 427 30.23 -0.38 -18.40
CA MET A 427 31.04 -0.74 -19.55
C MET A 427 32.28 0.18 -19.61
N GLU A 428 33.45 -0.42 -19.61
CA GLU A 428 34.69 0.28 -19.84
C GLU A 428 34.85 0.58 -21.34
N THR A 429 35.17 1.83 -21.69
CA THR A 429 35.41 2.21 -23.09
C THR A 429 36.80 1.79 -23.53
N ALA A 430 36.92 1.26 -24.74
CA ALA A 430 38.18 0.86 -25.35
C ALA A 430 39.08 2.06 -25.65
N ILE A 431 38.48 3.15 -26.14
CA ILE A 431 39.16 4.43 -26.34
C ILE A 431 38.96 5.26 -25.08
N ARG A 432 40.06 5.71 -24.47
CA ARG A 432 40.06 6.57 -23.28
C ARG A 432 40.99 7.74 -23.50
N ASP A 433 40.52 8.91 -23.14
CA ASP A 433 41.37 10.07 -23.01
C ASP A 433 42.35 9.87 -21.84
N LYS A 434 43.59 10.35 -22.01
CA LYS A 434 44.55 10.43 -20.91
C LYS A 434 44.13 11.53 -19.94
N GLU A 435 44.44 11.38 -18.65
CA GLU A 435 44.15 12.40 -17.62
C GLU A 435 44.75 13.77 -17.95
N ALA A 436 45.92 13.79 -18.59
CA ALA A 436 46.50 14.98 -19.18
C ALA A 436 46.51 14.85 -20.71
N THR A 437 45.57 15.52 -21.37
CA THR A 437 45.53 15.63 -22.83
C THR A 437 46.60 16.60 -23.31
N MET A 438 47.12 16.37 -24.52
CA MET A 438 48.13 17.23 -25.14
C MET A 438 47.49 18.21 -26.13
N ASP A 439 46.31 18.75 -25.81
CA ASP A 439 45.52 19.56 -26.75
C ASP A 439 46.25 20.84 -27.18
N LYS A 440 47.11 21.39 -26.32
CA LYS A 440 47.98 22.54 -26.68
C LYS A 440 48.95 22.22 -27.82
N CYS A 441 49.34 20.97 -27.99
CA CYS A 441 50.18 20.55 -29.12
C CYS A 441 49.38 20.57 -30.44
N LEU A 442 48.05 20.66 -30.39
CA LEU A 442 47.18 20.78 -31.56
C LEU A 442 47.03 22.23 -32.06
N GLU A 443 47.55 23.24 -31.36
CA GLU A 443 47.44 24.65 -31.78
C GLU A 443 48.29 24.98 -33.03
N ASN A 444 49.38 24.23 -33.28
CA ASN A 444 50.32 24.46 -34.38
C ASN A 444 50.49 23.22 -35.29
N VAL A 445 49.40 22.54 -35.62
CA VAL A 445 49.43 21.30 -36.43
C VAL A 445 49.76 21.65 -37.88
N LYS A 446 50.83 21.06 -38.40
CA LYS A 446 51.29 21.26 -39.79
C LYS A 446 50.53 20.44 -40.83
N GLY A 447 49.63 19.53 -40.41
CA GLY A 447 48.86 18.66 -41.31
C GLY A 447 49.62 17.47 -41.87
N ILE A 448 50.76 17.09 -41.26
CA ILE A 448 51.51 15.88 -41.63
C ILE A 448 50.85 14.68 -40.95
N VAL A 449 50.55 13.62 -41.71
CA VAL A 449 50.03 12.35 -41.18
C VAL A 449 51.07 11.25 -41.45
N ARG A 450 51.49 10.54 -40.42
CA ARG A 450 52.51 9.48 -40.53
C ARG A 450 52.04 8.20 -39.85
N PHE A 451 52.12 7.09 -40.57
CA PHE A 451 51.96 5.73 -40.06
C PHE A 451 53.37 5.15 -39.88
N GLU A 452 53.66 4.66 -38.68
CA GLU A 452 54.95 4.03 -38.32
C GLU A 452 54.69 2.61 -37.83
N ASN A 453 55.00 1.62 -38.67
CA ASN A 453 54.82 0.18 -38.45
C ASN A 453 53.44 -0.17 -37.86
N VAL A 454 52.38 0.37 -38.47
CA VAL A 454 51.02 0.24 -37.95
C VAL A 454 50.43 -1.10 -38.37
N SER A 455 49.95 -1.85 -37.39
CA SER A 455 49.12 -3.03 -37.62
C SER A 455 47.79 -2.87 -36.88
N PHE A 456 46.70 -3.29 -37.51
CA PHE A 456 45.35 -3.19 -36.95
C PHE A 456 44.61 -4.51 -37.07
N ARG A 457 43.88 -4.86 -36.01
CA ARG A 457 43.07 -6.08 -35.94
C ARG A 457 41.74 -5.78 -35.28
N TYR A 458 40.65 -6.22 -35.93
CA TYR A 458 39.32 -6.14 -35.34
C TYR A 458 39.21 -7.06 -34.11
N PRO A 459 38.41 -6.68 -33.09
CA PRO A 459 38.16 -7.54 -31.96
C PRO A 459 37.61 -8.91 -32.39
N GLY A 460 38.33 -9.99 -32.08
CA GLY A 460 37.93 -11.36 -32.40
C GLY A 460 38.31 -11.87 -33.79
N ALA A 461 39.04 -11.10 -34.59
CA ALA A 461 39.61 -11.57 -35.86
C ALA A 461 40.88 -12.42 -35.61
N ASP A 462 41.05 -13.47 -36.43
CA ASP A 462 42.23 -14.35 -36.36
C ASP A 462 43.49 -13.67 -36.93
N GLU A 463 43.32 -12.84 -37.96
CA GLU A 463 44.41 -12.15 -38.67
C GLU A 463 44.27 -10.62 -38.61
N ASN A 464 45.37 -9.93 -38.87
CA ASN A 464 45.40 -8.47 -38.95
C ASN A 464 44.72 -7.99 -40.24
N ALA A 465 43.88 -6.96 -40.14
CA ALA A 465 43.32 -6.29 -41.31
C ALA A 465 44.34 -5.34 -41.96
N LEU A 466 45.25 -4.77 -41.17
CA LEU A 466 46.41 -4.03 -41.64
C LEU A 466 47.65 -4.60 -40.96
N GLU A 467 48.72 -4.84 -41.71
CA GLU A 467 49.96 -5.40 -41.19
C GLU A 467 51.17 -4.59 -41.69
N GLY A 468 51.98 -4.09 -40.74
CA GLY A 468 53.26 -3.43 -41.03
C GLY A 468 53.16 -2.22 -41.97
N ILE A 469 52.15 -1.35 -41.79
CA ILE A 469 51.95 -0.18 -42.66
C ILE A 469 52.85 0.98 -42.25
N ASP A 470 53.67 1.44 -43.20
CA ASP A 470 54.60 2.58 -43.04
C ASP A 470 54.44 3.57 -44.21
N PHE A 471 53.93 4.77 -43.96
CA PHE A 471 53.91 5.86 -44.94
C PHE A 471 53.75 7.24 -44.30
N THR A 472 54.06 8.29 -45.06
CA THR A 472 53.87 9.69 -44.67
C THR A 472 53.07 10.42 -45.74
N ALA A 473 51.97 11.07 -45.35
CA ALA A 473 51.21 11.99 -46.19
C ALA A 473 51.58 13.43 -45.81
N ASN A 474 52.11 14.20 -46.78
CA ASN A 474 52.57 15.56 -46.54
C ASN A 474 51.44 16.59 -46.70
N PRO A 475 51.58 17.78 -46.09
CA PRO A 475 50.58 18.83 -46.17
C PRO A 475 50.47 19.38 -47.59
N GLY A 476 49.25 19.56 -48.07
CA GLY A 476 48.98 20.07 -49.43
C GLY A 476 49.10 19.02 -50.55
N GLU A 477 49.47 17.79 -50.23
CA GLU A 477 49.48 16.67 -51.18
C GLU A 477 48.16 15.88 -51.12
N THR A 478 47.76 15.30 -52.25
CA THR A 478 46.67 14.32 -52.28
C THR A 478 47.27 12.92 -52.22
N THR A 479 47.06 12.22 -51.11
CA THR A 479 47.47 10.81 -50.96
C THR A 479 46.32 9.91 -51.39
N ALA A 480 46.53 9.08 -52.41
CA ALA A 480 45.53 8.11 -52.89
C ALA A 480 45.85 6.70 -52.37
N VAL A 481 44.83 6.01 -51.85
CA VAL A 481 44.90 4.60 -51.45
C VAL A 481 44.11 3.79 -52.46
N ILE A 482 44.76 2.84 -53.13
CA ILE A 482 44.16 2.01 -54.19
C ILE A 482 44.45 0.54 -53.86
N GLY A 483 43.40 -0.28 -53.87
CA GLY A 483 43.48 -1.72 -53.61
C GLY A 483 42.24 -2.44 -54.08
N SER A 484 42.28 -3.78 -54.06
CA SER A 484 41.09 -4.61 -54.15
C SER A 484 40.14 -4.33 -52.99
N THR A 485 38.86 -4.66 -53.11
CA THR A 485 37.90 -4.52 -52.00
C THR A 485 38.30 -5.40 -50.80
N GLY A 486 38.26 -4.81 -49.61
CA GLY A 486 38.88 -5.36 -48.39
C GLY A 486 40.24 -4.73 -48.18
#